data_AF-A0A1S8CQI0-F1
#
_entry.id   AF-A0A1S8CQI0-F1
#
_cell.length_a   1.000
_cell.length_b   1.000
_cell.length_c   1.000
_cell.angle_alpha   90.00
_cell.angle_beta   90.00
_cell.angle_gamma   90.00
#
_symmetry.space_group_name_H-M   'P 1'
#
loop_
_entity.id
_entity.type
_entity.pdbx_description
1 polymer ?
#
loop_
_entity_poly.entity_id
_entity_poly.type
_entity_poly.pdbx_seq_one_letter_code
_entity_poly.pdbx_strand_id
1 'polypeptide(L)'
;MSLELALKENTEVMRQLIAALAGGKTFTADTPHQPKADTPTADREATKPRKGPFYWKDIAQGVQGVADTVEELQFILDRGAVETTKVEYLQLQEEASKATFKPVTLESQPLPVAVALAYLFGEKGRAFNEEMITEAIAITETEDGKERDAQIDALTMALKGVPRAAKLHGEGVFDLALQMFEHWNALPGIAERRTYAELLLDTPKEDRAKIKPVKPKGTTKQKAETPDVDPKALFAEAEQLILTLAKGGYRSEAVKILADFGATRLGAVKPEDLPAVIAAAEKALEG
;
A
#
# COMPACT_ATOMS: atom_id res chain seq x y z
N MET A 1 -34.56 20.76 -52.72
CA MET A 1 -33.52 21.79 -52.52
C MET A 1 -32.19 21.23 -53.02
N SER A 2 -31.37 22.05 -53.67
CA SER A 2 -30.04 21.61 -54.12
C SER A 2 -29.08 21.50 -52.92
N LEU A 3 -28.20 20.51 -52.93
CA LEU A 3 -27.28 20.18 -51.84
C LEU A 3 -26.36 21.37 -51.46
N GLU A 4 -26.03 22.21 -52.44
CA GLU A 4 -25.28 23.45 -52.24
C GLU A 4 -26.03 24.50 -51.42
N LEU A 5 -27.36 24.57 -51.54
CA LEU A 5 -28.17 25.52 -50.78
C LEU A 5 -28.21 25.13 -49.30
N ALA A 6 -28.36 23.84 -49.01
CA ALA A 6 -28.35 23.31 -47.65
C ALA A 6 -26.98 23.49 -46.97
N LEU A 7 -25.88 23.30 -47.71
CA LEU A 7 -24.53 23.54 -47.20
C LEU A 7 -24.28 25.03 -46.90
N LYS A 8 -24.81 25.93 -47.74
CA LYS A 8 -24.68 27.38 -47.55
C LYS A 8 -25.47 27.87 -46.33
N GLU A 9 -26.69 27.37 -46.15
CA GLU A 9 -27.54 27.68 -44.99
C GLU A 9 -26.91 27.16 -43.68
N ASN A 10 -26.42 25.92 -43.65
CA ASN A 10 -25.76 25.36 -42.46
C ASN A 10 -24.48 26.11 -42.09
N THR A 11 -23.70 26.54 -43.09
CA THR A 11 -22.47 27.31 -42.84
C THR A 11 -22.79 28.68 -42.23
N GLU A 12 -23.90 29.29 -42.64
CA GLU A 12 -24.32 30.59 -42.11
C GLU A 12 -24.84 30.47 -40.67
N VAL A 13 -25.64 29.44 -40.37
CA VAL A 13 -26.09 29.14 -38.99
C VAL A 13 -24.91 28.91 -38.05
N MET A 14 -23.88 28.19 -38.50
CA MET A 14 -22.66 27.95 -37.73
C MET A 14 -21.89 29.25 -37.46
N ARG A 15 -21.83 30.18 -38.42
CA ARG A 15 -21.20 31.50 -38.22
C ARG A 15 -21.95 32.34 -37.19
N GLN A 16 -23.27 32.32 -37.24
CA GLN A 16 -24.11 33.07 -36.28
C GLN A 16 -23.98 32.49 -34.85
N LEU A 17 -23.87 31.17 -34.71
CA LEU A 17 -23.64 30.52 -33.42
C LEU A 17 -22.27 30.90 -32.82
N ILE A 18 -21.21 30.91 -33.63
CA ILE A 18 -19.86 31.30 -33.19
C ILE A 18 -19.84 32.77 -32.74
N ALA A 19 -20.52 33.66 -33.47
CA ALA A 19 -20.63 35.07 -33.10
C ALA A 19 -21.41 35.27 -31.79
N ALA A 20 -22.48 34.49 -31.55
CA ALA A 20 -23.25 34.54 -30.32
C ALA A 20 -22.45 34.03 -29.09
N LEU A 21 -21.71 32.94 -29.26
CA LEU A 21 -20.83 32.39 -28.21
C LEU A 21 -19.71 33.36 -27.80
N ALA A 22 -19.12 34.08 -28.77
CA ALA A 22 -18.10 35.08 -28.49
C ALA A 22 -18.65 36.35 -27.79
N GLY A 23 -19.94 36.65 -27.97
CA GLY A 23 -20.60 37.85 -27.42
C GLY A 23 -21.32 37.64 -26.09
N GLY A 24 -21.32 36.42 -25.52
CA GLY A 24 -21.97 36.11 -24.24
C GLY A 24 -23.50 36.29 -24.22
N LYS A 25 -24.16 36.30 -25.39
CA LYS A 25 -25.62 36.43 -25.51
C LYS A 25 -26.23 35.11 -26.01
N THR A 26 -27.44 34.81 -25.57
CA THR A 26 -28.24 33.66 -26.03
C THR A 26 -28.49 33.77 -27.54
N PHE A 27 -28.14 32.72 -28.27
CA PHE A 27 -28.39 32.59 -29.70
C PHE A 27 -29.89 32.38 -29.96
N THR A 28 -30.50 33.27 -30.74
CA THR A 28 -31.83 33.08 -31.35
C THR A 28 -31.65 33.02 -32.86
N ALA A 29 -31.88 31.84 -33.44
CA ALA A 29 -31.88 31.66 -34.88
C ALA A 29 -33.08 32.38 -35.49
N ASP A 30 -32.85 33.43 -36.26
CA ASP A 30 -33.88 34.21 -36.94
C ASP A 30 -34.22 33.58 -38.31
N THR A 31 -34.42 32.27 -38.32
CA THR A 31 -34.85 31.53 -39.51
C THR A 31 -36.38 31.41 -39.45
N PRO A 32 -37.12 31.92 -40.45
CA PRO A 32 -38.56 31.70 -40.52
C PRO A 32 -38.84 30.21 -40.41
N HIS A 33 -39.80 29.85 -39.56
CA HIS A 33 -40.24 28.47 -39.37
C HIS A 33 -40.58 27.89 -40.75
N GLN A 34 -39.71 27.05 -41.32
CA GLN A 34 -40.08 26.31 -42.52
C GLN A 34 -41.23 25.39 -42.08
N PRO A 35 -42.43 25.51 -42.67
CA PRO A 35 -43.45 24.50 -42.45
C PRO A 35 -42.85 23.18 -42.91
N LYS A 36 -42.91 22.18 -42.02
CA LYS A 36 -42.59 20.80 -42.37
C LYS A 36 -43.34 20.51 -43.67
N ALA A 37 -42.63 20.02 -44.67
CA ALA A 37 -43.24 19.65 -45.95
C ALA A 37 -44.49 18.80 -45.67
N ASP A 38 -45.65 19.35 -45.99
CA ASP A 38 -46.93 18.68 -45.89
C ASP A 38 -46.87 17.44 -46.76
N THR A 39 -46.83 16.28 -46.09
CA THR A 39 -47.19 15.01 -46.75
C THR A 39 -48.72 14.99 -46.78
N PRO A 40 -49.37 14.61 -47.90
CA PRO A 40 -50.80 14.77 -48.06
C PRO A 40 -51.56 14.04 -46.96
N THR A 41 -52.62 14.66 -46.48
CA THR A 41 -53.64 14.08 -45.60
C THR A 41 -54.06 12.70 -46.09
N ALA A 42 -53.51 11.67 -45.48
CA ALA A 42 -54.06 10.33 -45.47
C ALA A 42 -54.75 10.14 -44.12
N ASP A 43 -55.83 9.38 -44.17
CA ASP A 43 -56.82 9.14 -43.13
C ASP A 43 -56.24 8.81 -41.75
N ARG A 44 -57.09 8.86 -40.72
CA ARG A 44 -56.78 8.40 -39.36
C ARG A 44 -56.31 6.94 -39.36
N GLU A 45 -55.03 6.73 -39.65
CA GLU A 45 -54.33 5.45 -39.54
C GLU A 45 -53.78 5.33 -38.13
N ALA A 46 -54.10 4.20 -37.49
CA ALA A 46 -53.55 3.80 -36.20
C ALA A 46 -52.05 4.15 -36.11
N THR A 47 -51.69 4.93 -35.10
CA THR A 47 -50.33 5.37 -34.79
C THR A 47 -49.40 4.16 -34.89
N LYS A 48 -48.53 4.14 -35.91
CA LYS A 48 -47.54 3.06 -36.06
C LYS A 48 -46.79 2.92 -34.73
N PRO A 49 -46.73 1.72 -34.13
CA PRO A 49 -46.14 1.53 -32.82
C PRO A 49 -44.68 1.99 -32.85
N ARG A 50 -44.28 2.73 -31.81
CA ARG A 50 -42.90 3.18 -31.63
C ARG A 50 -41.99 1.95 -31.70
N LYS A 51 -40.92 2.00 -32.49
CA LYS A 51 -39.97 0.88 -32.61
C LYS A 51 -38.80 1.08 -31.66
N GLY A 52 -38.44 0.01 -30.93
CA GLY A 52 -37.29 0.00 -30.01
C GLY A 52 -35.95 0.14 -30.75
N PRO A 53 -34.83 0.16 -30.02
CA PRO A 53 -34.71 -0.19 -28.59
C PRO A 53 -35.12 0.94 -27.63
N PHE A 54 -35.77 0.57 -26.53
CA PHE A 54 -36.12 1.43 -25.40
C PHE A 54 -35.24 1.12 -24.21
N TYR A 55 -34.60 2.13 -23.64
CA TYR A 55 -33.74 1.97 -22.47
C TYR A 55 -34.55 2.32 -21.23
N TRP A 56 -34.33 1.60 -20.14
CA TRP A 56 -35.08 1.83 -18.90
C TRP A 56 -34.20 1.58 -17.67
N LYS A 57 -34.59 2.18 -16.55
CA LYS A 57 -34.03 1.92 -15.21
C LYS A 57 -35.13 1.74 -14.19
N ASP A 58 -34.97 0.76 -13.31
CA ASP A 58 -35.80 0.53 -12.13
C ASP A 58 -35.39 1.50 -11.02
N ILE A 59 -36.35 2.25 -10.48
CA ILE A 59 -36.10 3.19 -9.39
C ILE A 59 -35.94 2.47 -8.04
N ALA A 60 -36.60 1.33 -7.85
CA ALA A 60 -36.62 0.58 -6.60
C ALA A 60 -35.48 -0.43 -6.48
N GLN A 61 -35.12 -1.12 -7.57
CA GLN A 61 -34.11 -2.18 -7.56
C GLN A 61 -32.75 -1.73 -8.10
N GLY A 62 -32.66 -0.55 -8.72
CA GLY A 62 -31.43 -0.05 -9.35
C GLY A 62 -31.00 -0.88 -10.58
N VAL A 63 -31.88 -1.72 -11.11
CA VAL A 63 -31.64 -2.56 -12.29
C VAL A 63 -31.91 -1.73 -13.54
N GLN A 64 -31.17 -1.98 -14.62
CA GLN A 64 -31.38 -1.33 -15.91
C GLN A 64 -31.41 -2.34 -17.05
N GLY A 65 -32.02 -1.97 -18.17
CA GLY A 65 -32.13 -2.86 -19.32
C GLY A 65 -32.57 -2.19 -20.60
N VAL A 66 -32.76 -3.03 -21.62
CA VAL A 66 -33.26 -2.67 -22.94
C VAL A 66 -34.52 -3.48 -23.24
N ALA A 67 -35.54 -2.83 -23.77
CA ALA A 67 -36.76 -3.46 -24.28
C ALA A 67 -36.84 -3.22 -25.80
N ASP A 68 -37.19 -4.25 -26.56
CA ASP A 68 -37.23 -4.16 -28.02
C ASP A 68 -38.63 -3.77 -28.53
N THR A 69 -39.65 -3.99 -27.69
CA THR A 69 -41.06 -3.68 -27.99
C THR A 69 -41.67 -2.69 -27.00
N VAL A 70 -42.74 -2.01 -27.43
CA VAL A 70 -43.50 -1.08 -26.57
C VAL A 70 -44.24 -1.83 -25.46
N GLU A 71 -44.69 -3.06 -25.74
CA GLU A 71 -45.39 -3.92 -24.78
C GLU A 71 -44.48 -4.30 -23.61
N GLU A 72 -43.23 -4.69 -23.91
CA GLU A 72 -42.22 -4.98 -22.89
C GLU A 72 -41.88 -3.73 -22.08
N LEU A 73 -41.68 -2.59 -22.74
CA LEU A 73 -41.40 -1.34 -22.03
C LEU A 73 -42.56 -0.99 -21.09
N GLN A 74 -43.80 -1.03 -21.56
CA GLN A 74 -44.97 -0.68 -20.75
C GLN A 74 -45.10 -1.60 -19.53
N PHE A 75 -44.91 -2.91 -19.73
CA PHE A 75 -44.91 -3.88 -18.62
C PHE A 75 -43.86 -3.57 -17.55
N ILE A 76 -42.70 -3.05 -17.96
CA ILE A 76 -41.60 -2.68 -17.06
C ILE A 76 -41.91 -1.35 -16.34
N LEU A 77 -42.45 -0.36 -17.06
CA LEU A 77 -42.88 0.92 -16.48
C LEU A 77 -43.99 0.72 -15.44
N ASP A 78 -44.94 -0.17 -15.68
CA ASP A 78 -46.03 -0.51 -14.74
C ASP A 78 -45.51 -1.12 -13.43
N ARG A 79 -44.28 -1.66 -13.42
CA ARG A 79 -43.60 -2.21 -12.24
C ARG A 79 -42.76 -1.18 -11.49
N GLY A 80 -42.79 0.08 -11.88
CA GLY A 80 -42.07 1.18 -11.21
C GLY A 80 -40.74 1.56 -11.85
N ALA A 81 -40.44 1.06 -13.04
CA ALA A 81 -39.31 1.53 -13.83
C ALA A 81 -39.64 2.83 -14.58
N VAL A 82 -38.61 3.50 -15.07
CA VAL A 82 -38.71 4.68 -15.94
C VAL A 82 -37.90 4.49 -17.20
N GLU A 83 -38.41 5.02 -18.31
CA GLU A 83 -37.67 5.04 -19.57
C GLU A 83 -36.54 6.07 -19.47
N THR A 84 -35.36 5.68 -19.96
CA THR A 84 -34.14 6.49 -19.96
C THR A 84 -33.63 6.70 -21.37
N THR A 85 -32.74 7.69 -21.51
CA THR A 85 -32.03 7.88 -22.76
C THR A 85 -30.92 6.84 -22.92
N LYS A 86 -30.53 6.55 -24.17
CA LYS A 86 -29.35 5.70 -24.46
C LYS A 86 -28.09 6.21 -23.76
N VAL A 87 -27.94 7.53 -23.65
CA VAL A 87 -26.79 8.17 -23.01
C VAL A 87 -26.77 7.85 -21.52
N GLU A 88 -27.91 8.03 -20.83
CA GLU A 88 -28.03 7.68 -19.40
C GLU A 88 -27.79 6.19 -19.15
N TYR A 89 -28.33 5.31 -19.99
CA TYR A 89 -28.10 3.86 -19.90
C TYR A 89 -26.61 3.51 -20.04
N LEU A 90 -25.92 4.11 -21.01
CA LEU A 90 -24.49 3.88 -21.21
C LEU A 90 -23.65 4.47 -20.07
N GLN A 91 -24.03 5.63 -19.53
CA GLN A 91 -23.37 6.23 -18.36
C GLN A 91 -23.51 5.33 -17.13
N LEU A 92 -24.72 4.86 -16.83
CA LEU A 92 -24.96 3.90 -15.75
C LEU A 92 -24.22 2.58 -15.97
N GLN A 93 -24.13 2.11 -17.23
CA GLN A 93 -23.34 0.93 -17.58
C GLN A 93 -21.84 1.18 -17.38
N GLU A 94 -21.32 2.35 -17.72
CA GLU A 94 -19.93 2.75 -17.53
C GLU A 94 -19.61 2.93 -16.04
N GLU A 95 -20.50 3.53 -15.26
CA GLU A 95 -20.41 3.64 -13.79
C GLU A 95 -20.41 2.25 -13.15
N ALA A 96 -21.31 1.36 -13.57
CA ALA A 96 -21.32 -0.04 -13.13
C ALA A 96 -20.04 -0.79 -13.56
N SER A 97 -19.51 -0.49 -14.74
CA SER A 97 -18.26 -1.09 -15.25
C SER A 97 -17.02 -0.53 -14.55
N LYS A 98 -17.03 0.74 -14.14
CA LYS A 98 -16.02 1.34 -13.26
C LYS A 98 -16.12 0.76 -11.84
N ALA A 99 -17.33 0.43 -11.40
CA ALA A 99 -17.59 -0.26 -10.13
C ALA A 99 -17.26 -1.77 -10.18
N THR A 100 -17.16 -2.39 -11.37
CA THR A 100 -16.57 -3.73 -11.52
C THR A 100 -15.05 -3.65 -11.43
N PHE A 101 -14.57 -3.53 -10.20
CA PHE A 101 -13.19 -3.75 -9.81
C PHE A 101 -12.70 -5.08 -10.40
N LYS A 102 -11.64 -5.06 -11.23
CA LYS A 102 -10.85 -6.29 -11.44
C LYS A 102 -10.46 -6.77 -10.05
N PRO A 103 -10.61 -8.06 -9.70
CA PRO A 103 -10.27 -8.53 -8.37
C PRO A 103 -8.79 -8.25 -8.15
N VAL A 104 -8.49 -7.16 -7.45
CA VAL A 104 -7.15 -6.84 -6.99
C VAL A 104 -6.83 -7.93 -6.00
N THR A 105 -5.88 -8.77 -6.38
CA THR A 105 -5.46 -9.90 -5.55
C THR A 105 -4.23 -9.49 -4.77
N LEU A 106 -3.96 -10.24 -3.70
CA LEU A 106 -2.77 -10.01 -2.89
C LEU A 106 -1.49 -10.17 -3.72
N GLU A 107 -1.46 -11.12 -4.66
CA GLU A 107 -0.34 -11.39 -5.60
C GLU A 107 0.15 -10.18 -6.38
N SER A 108 -0.73 -9.22 -6.69
CA SER A 108 -0.35 -8.01 -7.43
C SER A 108 0.15 -6.87 -6.55
N GLN A 109 0.14 -7.02 -5.22
CA GLN A 109 0.46 -5.92 -4.31
C GLN A 109 1.96 -5.75 -4.09
N PRO A 110 2.45 -4.49 -4.08
CA PRO A 110 3.84 -4.21 -3.75
C PRO A 110 4.11 -4.54 -2.27
N LEU A 111 5.39 -4.79 -1.94
CA LEU A 111 5.83 -5.18 -0.60
C LEU A 111 5.25 -4.30 0.53
N PRO A 112 5.28 -2.95 0.47
CA PRO A 112 4.76 -2.12 1.54
C PRO A 112 3.26 -2.31 1.76
N VAL A 113 2.48 -2.41 0.68
CA VAL A 113 1.01 -2.56 0.73
C VAL A 113 0.64 -3.93 1.29
N ALA A 114 1.32 -5.01 0.90
CA ALA A 114 1.09 -6.33 1.47
C ALA A 114 1.41 -6.38 2.98
N VAL A 115 2.47 -5.68 3.42
CA VAL A 115 2.81 -5.54 4.84
C VAL A 115 1.75 -4.71 5.59
N ALA A 116 1.27 -3.62 4.99
CA ALA A 116 0.24 -2.77 5.58
C ALA A 116 -1.09 -3.51 5.74
N LEU A 117 -1.51 -4.30 4.73
CA LEU A 117 -2.70 -5.14 4.83
C LEU A 117 -2.61 -6.15 5.98
N ALA A 118 -1.43 -6.77 6.18
CA ALA A 118 -1.21 -7.69 7.28
C ALA A 118 -1.27 -6.98 8.66
N TYR A 119 -0.70 -5.79 8.76
CA TYR A 119 -0.66 -5.02 10.01
C TYR A 119 -2.04 -4.49 10.42
N LEU A 120 -2.73 -3.83 9.49
CA LEU A 120 -4.00 -3.13 9.77
C LEU A 120 -5.15 -4.11 9.97
N PHE A 121 -5.16 -5.21 9.20
CA PHE A 121 -6.34 -6.06 9.09
C PHE A 121 -6.10 -7.52 9.53
N GLY A 122 -4.86 -7.90 9.83
CA GLY A 122 -4.53 -9.28 10.17
C GLY A 122 -4.98 -10.26 9.07
N GLU A 123 -5.48 -11.43 9.48
CA GLU A 123 -6.02 -12.46 8.57
C GLU A 123 -7.12 -11.94 7.62
N LYS A 124 -7.90 -10.93 8.03
CA LYS A 124 -8.93 -10.34 7.16
C LYS A 124 -8.32 -9.64 5.94
N GLY A 125 -7.08 -9.17 6.06
CA GLY A 125 -6.32 -8.58 4.95
C GLY A 125 -6.00 -9.57 3.83
N ARG A 126 -6.25 -10.87 4.01
CA ARG A 126 -6.09 -11.89 2.95
C ARG A 126 -7.19 -11.81 1.89
N ALA A 127 -8.39 -11.36 2.30
CA ALA A 127 -9.55 -11.17 1.45
C ALA A 127 -10.07 -9.73 1.62
N PHE A 128 -9.25 -8.76 1.22
CA PHE A 128 -9.53 -7.34 1.39
C PHE A 128 -10.60 -6.82 0.43
N ASN A 129 -11.30 -5.77 0.84
CA ASN A 129 -12.20 -4.99 0.00
C ASN A 129 -11.52 -3.70 -0.51
N GLU A 130 -12.24 -2.90 -1.29
CA GLU A 130 -11.74 -1.64 -1.87
C GLU A 130 -11.31 -0.61 -0.81
N GLU A 131 -12.03 -0.52 0.30
CA GLU A 131 -11.73 0.41 1.39
C GLU A 131 -10.41 0.03 2.07
N MET A 132 -10.22 -1.25 2.38
CA MET A 132 -9.01 -1.77 3.04
C MET A 132 -7.76 -1.57 2.19
N ILE A 133 -7.83 -1.80 0.88
CA ILE A 133 -6.69 -1.58 0.00
C ILE A 133 -6.38 -0.09 -0.16
N THR A 134 -7.40 0.76 -0.21
CA THR A 134 -7.23 2.21 -0.27
C THR A 134 -6.54 2.73 0.99
N GLU A 135 -6.94 2.25 2.17
CA GLU A 135 -6.31 2.61 3.44
C GLU A 135 -4.85 2.14 3.52
N ALA A 136 -4.56 0.91 3.10
CA ALA A 136 -3.20 0.37 3.06
C ALA A 136 -2.28 1.15 2.10
N ILE A 137 -2.79 1.55 0.93
CA ILE A 137 -2.07 2.41 -0.02
C ILE A 137 -1.86 3.80 0.59
N ALA A 138 -2.90 4.41 1.16
CA ALA A 138 -2.82 5.75 1.75
C ALA A 138 -1.70 5.84 2.79
N ILE A 139 -1.58 4.84 3.68
CA ILE A 139 -0.54 4.82 4.72
C ILE A 139 0.87 4.58 4.15
N THR A 140 1.00 3.82 3.06
CA THR A 140 2.32 3.43 2.51
C THR A 140 2.85 4.36 1.43
N GLU A 141 1.97 5.01 0.68
CA GLU A 141 2.28 5.90 -0.45
C GLU A 141 2.01 7.38 -0.13
N THR A 142 2.04 7.74 1.16
CA THR A 142 1.94 9.14 1.60
C THR A 142 2.96 10.04 0.91
N GLU A 143 2.50 11.16 0.37
CA GLU A 143 3.34 12.15 -0.30
C GLU A 143 4.33 12.83 0.67
N ASP A 144 3.89 13.10 1.90
CA ASP A 144 4.67 13.84 2.89
C ASP A 144 5.25 12.97 4.02
N GLY A 145 4.94 11.67 4.01
CA GLY A 145 5.44 10.71 5.01
C GLY A 145 4.79 10.82 6.40
N LYS A 146 3.87 11.77 6.64
CA LYS A 146 3.36 12.04 8.00
C LYS A 146 2.42 10.97 8.52
N GLU A 147 1.69 10.31 7.63
CA GLU A 147 0.70 9.29 7.99
C GLU A 147 1.29 7.86 7.93
N ARG A 148 2.61 7.72 7.73
CA ARG A 148 3.26 6.40 7.71
C ARG A 148 3.27 5.78 9.10
N ASP A 149 2.91 4.51 9.16
CA ASP A 149 3.05 3.73 10.39
C ASP A 149 4.48 3.22 10.55
N ALA A 150 5.08 3.52 11.70
CA ALA A 150 6.47 3.17 12.00
C ALA A 150 6.72 1.65 12.03
N GLN A 151 5.74 0.82 12.39
CA GLN A 151 5.90 -0.64 12.36
C GLN A 151 5.85 -1.19 10.94
N ILE A 152 4.93 -0.68 10.11
CA ILE A 152 4.85 -1.00 8.68
C ILE A 152 6.18 -0.67 8.00
N ASP A 153 6.70 0.53 8.21
CA ASP A 153 7.98 0.96 7.64
C ASP A 153 9.14 0.12 8.16
N ALA A 154 9.20 -0.11 9.47
CA ALA A 154 10.28 -0.86 10.08
C ALA A 154 10.31 -2.33 9.62
N LEU A 155 9.15 -2.97 9.45
CA LEU A 155 9.09 -4.33 8.89
C LEU A 155 9.42 -4.33 7.40
N THR A 156 8.88 -3.39 6.63
CA THR A 156 9.17 -3.24 5.20
C THR A 156 10.66 -3.08 4.95
N MET A 157 11.35 -2.23 5.73
CA MET A 157 12.80 -2.04 5.64
C MET A 157 13.59 -3.28 6.09
N ALA A 158 13.10 -4.02 7.08
CA ALA A 158 13.72 -5.28 7.49
C ALA A 158 13.66 -6.30 6.34
N LEU A 159 12.49 -6.53 5.76
CA LEU A 159 12.25 -7.50 4.69
C LEU A 159 12.99 -7.13 3.39
N LYS A 160 13.08 -5.84 3.04
CA LYS A 160 13.93 -5.37 1.92
C LYS A 160 15.41 -5.76 2.09
N GLY A 161 15.87 -5.87 3.35
CA GLY A 161 17.24 -6.28 3.67
C GLY A 161 17.45 -7.79 3.70
N VAL A 162 16.42 -8.61 3.51
CA VAL A 162 16.53 -10.08 3.44
C VAL A 162 16.44 -10.51 1.97
N PRO A 163 17.52 -11.02 1.35
CA PRO A 163 17.56 -11.28 -0.10
C PRO A 163 16.45 -12.21 -0.61
N ARG A 164 15.99 -13.14 0.22
CA ARG A 164 14.88 -14.06 -0.11
C ARG A 164 13.52 -13.38 0.04
N ALA A 165 13.31 -12.63 1.12
CA ALA A 165 12.05 -11.91 1.32
C ALA A 165 11.86 -10.79 0.30
N ALA A 166 12.92 -10.11 -0.11
CA ALA A 166 12.88 -9.06 -1.13
C ALA A 166 12.44 -9.55 -2.53
N LYS A 167 12.46 -10.87 -2.76
CA LYS A 167 11.95 -11.50 -4.00
C LYS A 167 10.52 -12.00 -3.87
N LEU A 168 9.98 -12.05 -2.65
CA LEU A 168 8.59 -12.42 -2.43
C LEU A 168 7.67 -11.26 -2.83
N HIS A 169 6.45 -11.63 -3.22
CA HIS A 169 5.35 -10.73 -3.52
C HIS A 169 4.05 -11.35 -2.98
N GLY A 170 3.03 -10.51 -2.86
CA GLY A 170 1.67 -10.93 -2.47
C GLY A 170 1.56 -11.84 -1.26
N GLU A 171 0.94 -13.02 -1.43
CA GLU A 171 0.61 -13.91 -0.30
C GLU A 171 1.84 -14.34 0.47
N GLY A 172 2.97 -14.56 -0.21
CA GLY A 172 4.21 -14.97 0.45
C GLY A 172 4.76 -13.92 1.42
N VAL A 173 4.63 -12.64 1.07
CA VAL A 173 5.01 -11.52 1.95
C VAL A 173 4.00 -11.35 3.06
N PHE A 174 2.71 -11.41 2.73
CA PHE A 174 1.62 -11.20 3.67
C PHE A 174 1.64 -12.22 4.80
N ASP A 175 1.75 -13.52 4.46
CA ASP A 175 1.83 -14.60 5.46
C ASP A 175 3.06 -14.43 6.37
N LEU A 176 4.20 -14.03 5.79
CA LEU A 176 5.42 -13.73 6.54
C LEU A 176 5.22 -12.53 7.49
N ALA A 177 4.58 -11.46 6.99
CA ALA A 177 4.34 -10.25 7.76
C ALA A 177 3.39 -10.49 8.94
N LEU A 178 2.29 -11.24 8.72
CA LEU A 178 1.35 -11.63 9.78
C LEU A 178 2.08 -12.29 10.95
N GLN A 179 2.91 -13.28 10.64
CA GLN A 179 3.64 -14.01 11.66
C GLN A 179 4.67 -13.15 12.39
N MET A 180 5.34 -12.24 11.68
CA MET A 180 6.28 -11.32 12.30
C MET A 180 5.60 -10.31 13.22
N PHE A 181 4.39 -9.85 12.88
CA PHE A 181 3.60 -8.95 13.73
C PHE A 181 3.06 -9.66 14.97
N GLU A 182 2.68 -10.95 14.87
CA GLU A 182 2.28 -11.75 16.04
C GLU A 182 3.37 -11.78 17.12
N HIS A 183 4.64 -11.71 16.71
CA HIS A 183 5.79 -11.70 17.60
C HIS A 183 6.54 -10.37 17.66
N TRP A 184 5.90 -9.27 17.29
CA TRP A 184 6.54 -7.96 17.18
C TRP A 184 7.33 -7.54 18.42
N ASN A 185 6.75 -7.77 19.61
CA ASN A 185 7.37 -7.43 20.90
C ASN A 185 8.66 -8.20 21.20
N ALA A 186 8.88 -9.34 20.53
CA ALA A 186 10.13 -10.10 20.62
C ALA A 186 11.16 -9.69 19.56
N LEU A 187 10.82 -8.74 18.68
CA LEU A 187 11.61 -8.27 17.55
C LEU A 187 11.86 -6.74 17.63
N PRO A 188 12.60 -6.27 18.67
CA PRO A 188 12.74 -4.85 18.92
C PRO A 188 13.55 -4.11 17.84
N GLY A 189 14.54 -4.79 17.24
CA GLY A 189 15.45 -4.22 16.27
C GLY A 189 15.33 -4.82 14.87
N ILE A 190 16.00 -4.15 13.92
CA ILE A 190 16.04 -4.58 12.52
C ILE A 190 16.80 -5.91 12.33
N ALA A 191 17.80 -6.18 13.17
CA ALA A 191 18.58 -7.42 13.11
C ALA A 191 17.71 -8.62 13.48
N GLU A 192 17.01 -8.56 14.61
CA GLU A 192 16.12 -9.62 15.09
C GLU A 192 15.00 -9.90 14.08
N ARG A 193 14.42 -8.84 13.48
CA ARG A 193 13.42 -8.98 12.43
C ARG A 193 13.97 -9.74 11.22
N ARG A 194 15.18 -9.39 10.75
CA ARG A 194 15.80 -10.06 9.61
C ARG A 194 16.13 -11.52 9.89
N THR A 195 16.75 -11.80 11.04
CA THR A 195 17.06 -13.17 11.46
C THR A 195 15.81 -14.02 11.59
N TYR A 196 14.74 -13.47 12.17
CA TYR A 196 13.48 -14.20 12.29
C TYR A 196 12.83 -14.43 10.93
N ALA A 197 12.85 -13.44 10.03
CA ALA A 197 12.36 -13.62 8.67
C ALA A 197 13.11 -14.72 7.90
N GLU A 198 14.44 -14.79 8.02
CA GLU A 198 15.23 -15.87 7.42
C GLU A 198 14.88 -17.23 7.99
N LEU A 199 14.78 -17.33 9.32
CA LEU A 199 14.37 -18.57 10.00
C LEU A 199 13.00 -19.05 9.52
N LEU A 200 12.03 -18.15 9.38
CA LEU A 200 10.71 -18.49 8.83
C LEU A 200 10.81 -18.94 7.38
N LEU A 201 11.66 -18.31 6.57
CA LEU A 201 11.85 -18.69 5.17
C LEU A 201 12.56 -20.04 5.00
N ASP A 202 13.45 -20.40 5.92
CA ASP A 202 14.06 -21.75 5.99
C ASP A 202 13.10 -22.81 6.49
N THR A 203 12.07 -22.42 7.22
CA THR A 203 11.05 -23.33 7.74
C THR A 203 9.97 -23.59 6.67
N PRO A 204 9.59 -24.86 6.42
CA PRO A 204 8.43 -25.19 5.60
C PRO A 204 7.16 -24.48 6.07
N LYS A 205 6.31 -24.03 5.14
CA LYS A 205 5.12 -23.20 5.44
C LYS A 205 4.25 -23.78 6.56
N GLU A 206 4.02 -25.09 6.54
CA GLU A 206 3.19 -25.80 7.52
C GLU A 206 3.74 -25.80 8.96
N ASP A 207 5.06 -25.62 9.11
CA ASP A 207 5.72 -25.63 10.41
C ASP A 207 6.02 -24.23 10.94
N ARG A 208 5.89 -23.21 10.09
CA ARG A 208 6.19 -21.83 10.46
C ARG A 208 5.45 -21.38 11.71
N ALA A 209 4.15 -21.65 11.83
CA ALA A 209 3.32 -21.24 12.97
C ALA A 209 3.84 -21.71 14.35
N LYS A 210 4.71 -22.74 14.39
CA LYS A 210 5.31 -23.26 15.64
C LYS A 210 6.60 -22.51 16.02
N ILE A 211 7.19 -21.78 15.07
CA ILE A 211 8.47 -21.11 15.24
C ILE A 211 8.27 -19.78 15.96
N LYS A 212 8.85 -19.67 17.15
CA LYS A 212 8.88 -18.42 17.92
C LYS A 212 10.24 -17.76 17.75
N PRO A 213 10.31 -16.42 17.71
CA PRO A 213 11.60 -15.76 17.71
C PRO A 213 12.32 -16.02 19.03
N VAL A 214 13.65 -16.14 18.93
CA VAL A 214 14.51 -16.19 20.10
C VAL A 214 14.41 -14.83 20.78
N LYS A 215 13.76 -14.76 21.94
CA LYS A 215 13.66 -13.51 22.70
C LYS A 215 15.08 -13.00 23.00
N PRO A 216 15.37 -11.72 22.73
CA PRO A 216 16.62 -11.14 23.21
C PRO A 216 16.64 -11.26 24.74
N LYS A 217 17.67 -11.89 25.29
CA LYS A 217 17.94 -11.82 26.73
C LYS A 217 18.06 -10.33 27.07
N GLY A 218 17.30 -9.88 28.07
CA GLY A 218 17.20 -8.48 28.43
C GLY A 218 18.56 -7.82 28.63
N THR A 219 18.71 -6.65 28.00
CA THR A 219 19.73 -5.61 28.21
C THR A 219 21.19 -6.05 28.14
N THR A 220 21.85 -5.74 27.01
CA THR A 220 23.04 -4.89 27.06
C THR A 220 23.03 -3.93 25.88
N LYS A 221 23.23 -2.64 26.16
CA LYS A 221 23.50 -1.59 25.16
C LYS A 221 24.59 -2.07 24.20
N GLN A 222 24.41 -1.74 22.92
CA GLN A 222 25.43 -1.65 21.86
C GLN A 222 26.78 -2.28 22.19
N LYS A 223 27.08 -3.42 21.56
CA LYS A 223 28.47 -3.77 21.29
C LYS A 223 28.63 -4.08 19.83
N ALA A 224 29.46 -3.26 19.18
CA ALA A 224 30.05 -3.55 17.90
C ALA A 224 30.62 -4.98 17.90
N GLU A 225 30.54 -5.62 16.75
CA GLU A 225 31.10 -6.95 16.46
C GLU A 225 32.43 -7.18 17.18
N THR A 226 32.51 -8.23 17.99
CA THR A 226 33.78 -8.92 18.24
C THR A 226 33.52 -10.43 18.29
N PRO A 227 34.45 -11.25 17.79
CA PRO A 227 34.26 -12.69 17.63
C PRO A 227 34.05 -13.38 18.98
N ASP A 228 33.44 -14.55 18.92
CA ASP A 228 33.30 -15.54 20.01
C ASP A 228 34.64 -15.75 20.73
N VAL A 229 34.88 -15.05 21.85
CA VAL A 229 36.04 -15.27 22.73
C VAL A 229 35.52 -15.55 24.14
N ASP A 230 35.87 -16.73 24.63
CA ASP A 230 35.52 -17.27 25.94
C ASP A 230 35.82 -16.23 27.05
N PRO A 231 34.83 -15.79 27.85
CA PRO A 231 35.00 -14.70 28.84
C PRO A 231 36.06 -15.01 29.91
N LYS A 232 36.39 -16.29 30.10
CA LYS A 232 37.48 -16.71 30.99
C LYS A 232 38.86 -16.41 30.41
N ALA A 233 39.03 -16.51 29.09
CA ALA A 233 40.28 -16.19 28.41
C ALA A 233 40.57 -14.68 28.43
N LEU A 234 39.54 -13.87 28.18
CA LEU A 234 39.63 -12.40 28.25
C LEU A 234 39.99 -11.90 29.65
N PHE A 235 39.47 -12.55 30.70
CA PHE A 235 39.87 -12.18 32.07
C PHE A 235 41.34 -12.48 32.34
N ALA A 236 41.83 -13.64 31.90
CA ALA A 236 43.23 -14.03 32.09
C ALA A 236 44.20 -13.12 31.32
N GLU A 237 43.83 -12.70 30.11
CA GLU A 237 44.61 -11.78 29.29
C GLU A 237 44.66 -10.37 29.91
N ALA A 238 43.50 -9.84 30.33
CA ALA A 238 43.43 -8.58 31.05
C ALA A 238 44.24 -8.62 32.35
N GLU A 239 44.25 -9.75 33.07
CA GLU A 239 45.00 -9.94 34.30
C GLU A 239 46.50 -9.87 34.05
N GLN A 240 46.99 -10.53 33.00
CA GLN A 240 48.40 -10.49 32.63
C GLN A 240 48.85 -9.09 32.21
N LEU A 241 48.05 -8.37 31.43
CA LEU A 241 48.39 -7.02 30.96
C LEU A 241 48.42 -5.99 32.10
N ILE A 242 47.40 -6.00 32.97
CA ILE A 242 47.35 -5.11 34.13
C ILE A 242 48.49 -5.42 35.12
N LEU A 243 48.82 -6.69 35.31
CA LEU A 243 49.94 -7.11 36.15
C LEU A 243 51.29 -6.73 35.53
N THR A 244 51.42 -6.74 34.21
CA THR A 244 52.60 -6.27 33.48
C THR A 244 52.77 -4.76 33.62
N LEU A 245 51.70 -3.97 33.45
CA LEU A 245 51.71 -2.52 33.72
C LEU A 245 52.10 -2.19 35.16
N ALA A 246 51.52 -2.89 36.13
CA ALA A 246 51.79 -2.66 37.55
C ALA A 246 53.24 -2.99 37.93
N LYS A 247 53.84 -4.01 37.30
CA LYS A 247 55.26 -4.37 37.49
C LYS A 247 56.21 -3.50 36.67
N GLY A 248 55.78 -3.00 35.52
CA GLY A 248 56.56 -2.16 34.59
C GLY A 248 56.68 -0.69 35.00
N GLY A 249 56.19 -0.30 36.18
CA GLY A 249 56.26 1.08 36.68
C GLY A 249 55.04 1.95 36.34
N TYR A 250 54.10 1.45 35.54
CA TYR A 250 52.87 2.15 35.12
C TYR A 250 51.69 1.88 36.06
N ARG A 251 51.96 1.78 37.37
CA ARG A 251 50.94 1.46 38.38
C ARG A 251 49.81 2.49 38.43
N SER A 252 50.12 3.77 38.22
CA SER A 252 49.12 4.84 38.15
C SER A 252 48.18 4.69 36.94
N GLU A 253 48.72 4.30 35.79
CA GLU A 253 47.92 4.07 34.58
C GLU A 253 47.05 2.82 34.71
N ALA A 254 47.58 1.73 35.28
CA ALA A 254 46.78 0.53 35.57
C ALA A 254 45.59 0.83 36.50
N VAL A 255 45.80 1.65 37.54
CA VAL A 255 44.73 2.07 38.45
C VAL A 255 43.73 3.00 37.76
N LYS A 256 44.22 3.91 36.90
CA LYS A 256 43.38 4.83 36.14
C LYS A 256 42.49 4.11 35.14
N ILE A 257 43.03 3.15 34.38
CA ILE A 257 42.26 2.31 33.47
C ILE A 257 41.14 1.62 34.24
N LEU A 258 41.45 0.94 35.35
CA LEU A 258 40.41 0.29 36.16
C LEU A 258 39.36 1.28 36.70
N ALA A 259 39.78 2.47 37.12
CA ALA A 259 38.90 3.52 37.62
C ALA A 259 37.98 4.09 36.53
N ASP A 260 38.46 4.22 35.29
CA ASP A 260 37.68 4.67 34.13
C ASP A 260 36.53 3.69 33.81
N PHE A 261 36.71 2.40 34.15
CA PHE A 261 35.65 1.37 34.10
C PHE A 261 34.92 1.17 35.43
N GLY A 262 35.08 2.10 36.39
CA GLY A 262 34.36 2.10 37.67
C GLY A 262 34.78 0.99 38.64
N ALA A 263 35.97 0.40 38.45
CA ALA A 263 36.45 -0.73 39.23
C ALA A 263 37.75 -0.39 40.00
N THR A 264 37.91 -0.96 41.19
CA THR A 264 39.15 -0.82 41.99
C THR A 264 40.12 -1.99 41.79
N ARG A 265 39.67 -3.06 41.15
CA ARG A 265 40.41 -4.29 40.85
C ARG A 265 39.82 -4.96 39.62
N LEU A 266 40.63 -5.70 38.86
CA LEU A 266 40.18 -6.37 37.64
C LEU A 266 38.98 -7.31 37.87
N GLY A 267 38.94 -8.01 39.01
CA GLY A 267 37.80 -8.87 39.37
C GLY A 267 36.47 -8.13 39.63
N ALA A 268 36.47 -6.80 39.68
CA ALA A 268 35.26 -5.98 39.77
C ALA A 268 34.86 -5.36 38.42
N VAL A 269 35.66 -5.56 37.36
CA VAL A 269 35.33 -5.17 35.99
C VAL A 269 34.30 -6.14 35.44
N LYS A 270 33.26 -5.62 34.79
CA LYS A 270 32.24 -6.47 34.17
C LYS A 270 32.86 -7.25 32.99
N PRO A 271 32.48 -8.51 32.76
CA PRO A 271 33.01 -9.29 31.63
C PRO A 271 32.87 -8.60 30.27
N GLU A 272 31.84 -7.78 30.11
CA GLU A 272 31.54 -7.02 28.90
C GLU A 272 32.58 -5.92 28.63
N ASP A 273 33.21 -5.38 29.67
CA ASP A 273 34.19 -4.29 29.62
C ASP A 273 35.63 -4.80 29.51
N LEU A 274 35.86 -6.11 29.71
CA LEU A 274 37.20 -6.72 29.65
C LEU A 274 37.96 -6.46 28.34
N PRO A 275 37.35 -6.56 27.14
CA PRO A 275 38.06 -6.22 25.90
C PRO A 275 38.51 -4.76 25.82
N ALA A 276 37.74 -3.84 26.41
CA ALA A 276 38.09 -2.43 26.44
C ALA A 276 39.21 -2.15 27.47
N VAL A 277 39.23 -2.89 28.58
CA VAL A 277 40.35 -2.87 29.53
C VAL A 277 41.63 -3.42 28.91
N ILE A 278 41.55 -4.52 28.15
CA ILE A 278 42.69 -5.10 27.42
C ILE A 278 43.27 -4.07 26.45
N ALA A 279 42.45 -3.49 25.57
CA ALA A 279 42.89 -2.50 24.60
C ALA A 279 43.50 -1.24 25.25
N ALA A 280 42.94 -0.78 26.37
CA ALA A 280 43.49 0.34 27.12
C ALA A 280 44.82 -0.01 27.79
N ALA A 281 44.98 -1.25 28.27
CA ALA A 281 46.21 -1.73 28.90
C ALA A 281 47.33 -1.96 27.87
N GLU A 282 47.03 -2.51 26.70
CA GLU A 282 47.97 -2.63 25.57
C GLU A 282 48.46 -1.27 25.13
N LYS A 283 47.54 -0.31 24.91
CA LYS A 283 47.89 1.06 24.55
C LYS A 283 48.80 1.74 25.58
N ALA A 284 48.58 1.49 26.88
CA ALA A 284 49.42 2.04 27.93
C ALA A 284 50.81 1.37 28.02
N LEU A 285 50.95 0.14 27.53
CA LEU A 285 52.24 -0.57 27.42
C LEU A 285 53.01 -0.17 26.16
N GLU A 286 52.31 0.17 25.07
CA GLU A 286 52.91 0.61 23.80
C GLU A 286 53.43 2.06 23.86
N GLY A 287 52.85 2.91 24.72
CA GLY A 287 53.30 4.29 24.99
C GLY A 287 52.77 5.32 24.02
#